data_AF-A0A1I7I0Q8-F1
#
_entry.id   AF-A0A1I7I0Q8-F1
#
_cell.length_a   1.000
_cell.length_b   1.000
_cell.length_c   1.000
_cell.angle_alpha   90.00
_cell.angle_beta   90.00
_cell.angle_gamma   90.00
#
_symmetry.space_group_name_H-M   'P 1'
#
loop_
_entity.id
_entity.type
_entity.pdbx_description
1 polymer ?
#
loop_
_entity_poly.entity_id
_entity_poly.type
_entity_poly.pdbx_seq_one_letter_code
_entity_poly.pdbx_strand_id
1 'polypeptide(L)' 'MSDNKKDRDQDPCWKNYEQVGMKEKDGKQVPNCVLKNDSSSGSKKKS' A
#
# COMPACT_ATOMS: atom_id res chain seq x y z
N MET A 1 32.73 3.88 5.86
CA MET A 1 31.54 3.17 6.39
C MET A 1 30.78 4.14 7.28
N SER A 2 29.45 3.99 7.37
CA SER A 2 28.45 4.93 7.95
C SER A 2 27.97 5.98 6.92
N ASP A 3 26.68 6.23 6.66
CA ASP A 3 25.45 6.02 7.43
C ASP A 3 24.26 5.78 6.48
N ASN A 4 23.59 4.65 6.69
CA ASN A 4 22.14 4.53 6.84
C ASN A 4 21.25 5.62 6.18
N LYS A 5 21.09 5.61 4.86
CA LYS A 5 19.92 6.23 4.21
C LYS A 5 18.88 5.17 3.86
N LYS A 6 18.35 4.55 4.92
CA LYS A 6 17.15 3.72 4.87
C LYS A 6 15.92 4.62 4.69
N ASP A 7 14.95 4.07 3.95
CA ASP A 7 13.53 4.36 4.11
C ASP A 7 13.04 5.77 3.76
N ARG A 8 12.97 6.10 2.46
CA ARG A 8 11.90 6.99 1.94
C ARG A 8 11.39 6.67 0.52
N ASP A 9 12.05 5.77 -0.22
CA ASP A 9 11.68 5.40 -1.59
C ASP A 9 11.30 3.92 -1.77
N GLN A 10 11.19 3.16 -0.67
CA GLN A 10 10.84 1.73 -0.68
C GLN A 10 9.42 1.48 -0.19
N ASP A 11 8.54 2.49 -0.10
CA ASP A 11 7.12 2.21 0.03
C ASP A 11 6.71 1.47 -1.26
N PRO A 12 6.31 0.18 -1.22
CA PRO A 12 5.94 -0.56 -2.43
C PRO A 12 4.59 -0.09 -3.00
N CYS A 13 4.10 1.04 -2.51
CA CYS A 13 2.82 1.64 -2.76
C CYS A 13 3.01 3.07 -3.26
N TRP A 14 2.09 3.52 -4.11
CA TRP A 14 2.15 4.86 -4.67
C TRP A 14 2.13 5.96 -3.60
N LYS A 15 2.52 7.17 -3.98
CA LYS A 15 2.41 8.36 -3.12
C LYS A 15 0.95 8.55 -2.69
N ASN A 16 0.69 8.59 -1.39
CA ASN A 16 -0.64 8.55 -0.74
C ASN A 16 -1.34 7.18 -0.71
N TYR A 17 -0.61 6.09 -0.94
CA TYR A 17 -1.06 4.74 -0.64
C TYR A 17 -0.21 4.13 0.49
N GLU A 18 -0.82 3.28 1.31
CA GLU A 18 -0.18 2.52 2.38
C GLU A 18 -0.31 1.04 2.10
N GLN A 19 0.73 0.29 2.44
CA GLN A 19 0.68 -1.16 2.38
C GLN A 19 -0.11 -1.72 3.57
N VAL A 20 -1.21 -2.40 3.27
CA VAL A 20 -2.01 -3.16 4.24
C VAL A 20 -1.88 -4.64 3.90
N GLY A 21 -0.81 -5.26 4.40
CA GLY A 21 -0.53 -6.68 4.21
C GLY A 21 -0.08 -7.05 2.79
N MET A 22 -0.36 -8.29 2.39
CA MET A 22 -0.08 -8.83 1.05
C MET A 22 -1.37 -9.40 0.45
N LYS A 23 -1.50 -9.30 -0.88
CA LYS A 23 -2.59 -9.88 -1.67
C LYS A 23 -2.05 -10.75 -2.78
N GLU A 24 -2.84 -11.72 -3.22
CA GLU A 24 -2.51 -12.50 -4.41
C GLU A 24 -3.02 -11.76 -5.65
N LYS A 25 -2.13 -11.55 -6.63
CA LYS A 25 -2.46 -10.99 -7.95
C LYS A 25 -1.73 -11.83 -8.99
N ASP A 26 -2.48 -12.44 -9.91
CA ASP A 26 -1.93 -13.31 -10.96
C ASP A 26 -1.05 -14.46 -10.41
N GLY A 27 -1.48 -15.09 -9.30
CA GLY A 27 -0.75 -16.18 -8.64
C GLY A 27 0.56 -15.75 -7.96
N LYS A 28 0.81 -14.44 -7.82
CA LYS A 28 1.96 -13.87 -7.13
C LYS A 28 1.50 -13.08 -5.92
N GLN A 29 2.25 -13.16 -4.82
CA GLN A 29 2.01 -12.31 -3.65
C GLN A 29 2.57 -10.91 -3.91
N VAL A 30 1.69 -9.92 -3.92
CA VAL A 30 2.02 -8.50 -4.09
C VAL A 30 1.57 -7.70 -2.88
N PRO A 31 2.27 -6.63 -2.51
CA PRO A 31 1.85 -5.75 -1.41
C PRO A 31 0.48 -5.15 -1.72
N ASN A 32 -0.41 -5.17 -0.72
CA ASN A 32 -1.73 -4.62 -0.89
C ASN A 32 -1.75 -3.13 -0.54
N CYS A 33 -1.65 -2.27 -1.55
CA CYS A 33 -1.66 -0.83 -1.37
C CYS A 33 -3.10 -0.26 -1.33
N VAL A 34 -3.44 0.48 -0.28
CA VAL A 34 -4.73 1.19 -0.11
C VAL A 34 -4.49 2.69 0.07
N LEU A 35 -5.46 3.54 -0.26
CA LEU A 35 -5.34 4.99 -0.12
C LEU A 35 -5.18 5.40 1.36
N LYS A 36 -4.10 6.11 1.70
CA LYS A 36 -3.84 6.67 3.04
C LYS A 36 -4.94 7.64 3.49
N ASN A 37 -5.59 8.32 2.54
CA ASN A 37 -6.59 9.36 2.80
C ASN A 37 -8.05 8.89 2.64
N ASP A 38 -8.27 7.59 2.38
CA ASP A 38 -9.61 7.03 2.12
C ASP A 38 -10.14 6.20 3.29
N SER A 39 -9.99 6.67 4.53
CA SER A 39 -10.75 6.09 5.65
C SER A 39 -12.25 6.45 5.63
N SER A 40 -12.74 7.14 4.57
CA SER A 40 -14.09 7.72 4.55
C SER A 40 -14.90 7.63 3.24
N SER A 41 -14.54 6.86 2.21
CA SER A 41 -15.35 6.86 0.97
C SER A 41 -15.55 5.49 0.31
N GLY A 42 -16.46 4.71 0.89
CA GLY A 42 -17.39 3.96 0.03
C GLY A 42 -17.34 2.44 0.12
N SER A 43 -17.58 1.92 1.33
CA SER A 43 -18.55 0.83 1.45
C SER A 43 -19.92 1.33 0.93
N LYS A 44 -20.08 1.49 -0.39
CA LYS A 44 -21.40 1.56 -1.01
C LYS A 44 -21.66 0.23 -1.70
N LYS A 45 -21.88 -0.74 -0.82
CA LYS A 45 -22.89 -1.78 -1.02
C LYS A 45 -24.10 -1.13 -1.73
N LYS A 46 -24.26 -1.43 -3.01
CA LYS A 46 -25.50 -1.25 -3.76
C LYS A 46 -25.57 -2.54 -4.58
N SER A 47 -25.98 -3.64 -3.95
CA SER A 47 -27.38 -4.09 -3.82
C SER A 47 -28.16 -3.91 -5.10
#